data_AF-A0A8X6Z1Z0-F1
#
_entry.id   AF-A0A8X6Z1Z0-F1
#
_cell.length_a   1.000
_cell.length_b   1.000
_cell.length_c   1.000
_cell.angle_alpha   90.00
_cell.angle_beta   90.00
_cell.angle_gamma   90.00
#
_symmetry.space_group_name_H-M   'P 1'
#
loop_
_entity.id
_entity.type
_entity.pdbx_description
1 polymer ?
#
loop_
_entity_poly.entity_id
_entity_poly.type
_entity_poly.pdbx_seq_one_letter_code
_entity_poly.pdbx_strand_id
1 'polypeptide(L)'
;MQNKFIFYKFTLLILVFGTFFSCGRKPRNIFVFRDKKQDININSLYFPAIKCLSLQIVDTKRVLEWGKLEPSYEIEFNYSNHPKNEFVKKNVILVGYNVYRFPRNGFANETPINRKPIKENLFQESPSKKYLWCYFVRGVFDVDGKIFVGPASKIICEKCSK
;
A
#
# COMPACT_ATOMS: atom_id res chain seq x y z
N MET A 1 -43.62 -64.74 29.78
CA MET A 1 -43.41 -63.42 30.42
C MET A 1 -41.91 -63.03 30.58
N GLN A 2 -40.98 -63.51 29.74
CA GLN A 2 -39.54 -63.16 29.87
C GLN A 2 -39.07 -61.99 28.97
N ASN A 3 -39.77 -61.69 27.87
CA ASN A 3 -39.32 -60.65 26.92
C ASN A 3 -39.56 -59.20 27.35
N LYS A 4 -40.45 -58.93 28.32
CA LYS A 4 -40.69 -57.54 28.79
C LYS A 4 -39.58 -57.03 29.72
N PHE A 5 -38.84 -57.92 30.38
CA PHE A 5 -37.81 -57.55 31.35
C PHE A 5 -36.50 -57.06 30.71
N ILE A 6 -36.21 -57.54 29.49
CA ILE A 6 -35.00 -57.15 28.73
C ILE A 6 -35.17 -55.74 28.17
N PHE A 7 -36.38 -55.38 27.72
CA PHE A 7 -36.66 -54.07 27.14
C PHE A 7 -36.48 -52.95 28.18
N TYR A 8 -36.98 -53.13 29.41
CA TYR A 8 -36.82 -52.14 30.49
C TYR A 8 -35.36 -51.90 30.91
N LYS A 9 -34.51 -52.94 30.87
CA LYS A 9 -33.08 -52.79 31.17
C LYS A 9 -32.35 -52.00 30.08
N PHE A 10 -32.74 -52.16 28.82
CA PHE A 10 -32.15 -51.42 27.70
C PHE A 10 -32.57 -49.94 27.71
N THR A 11 -33.83 -49.64 28.02
CA THR A 11 -34.32 -48.26 28.10
C THR A 11 -33.69 -47.50 29.27
N LEU A 12 -33.46 -48.15 30.41
CA LEU A 12 -32.78 -47.53 31.56
C LEU A 12 -31.31 -47.20 31.24
N LEU A 13 -30.64 -48.06 30.48
CA LEU A 13 -29.23 -47.86 30.11
C LEU A 13 -29.05 -46.66 29.16
N ILE A 14 -29.99 -46.45 28.22
CA ILE A 14 -29.98 -45.31 27.30
C ILE A 14 -30.25 -43.99 28.03
N LEU A 15 -31.11 -44.00 29.06
CA LEU A 15 -31.42 -42.83 29.87
C LEU A 15 -30.25 -42.41 30.77
N VAL A 16 -29.47 -43.37 31.28
CA VAL A 16 -28.27 -43.09 32.10
C VAL A 16 -27.09 -42.60 31.25
N PHE A 17 -26.95 -43.04 30.00
CA PHE A 17 -25.88 -42.55 29.11
C PHE A 17 -26.17 -41.19 28.46
N GLY A 18 -27.44 -40.78 28.36
CA GLY A 18 -27.84 -39.49 27.79
C GLY A 18 -27.46 -38.26 28.62
N THR A 19 -27.14 -38.42 29.91
CA THR A 19 -26.89 -37.29 30.83
C THR A 19 -25.41 -36.96 31.03
N PHE A 20 -24.48 -37.82 30.59
CA PHE A 20 -23.03 -37.59 30.75
C PHE A 20 -22.35 -36.81 29.61
N PHE A 21 -23.09 -36.43 28.56
CA PHE A 21 -22.54 -35.64 27.43
C PHE A 21 -22.98 -34.17 27.40
N SER A 22 -23.56 -33.64 28.49
CA SER A 22 -23.80 -32.20 28.61
C SER A 22 -22.58 -31.49 29.21
N CYS A 23 -21.44 -31.54 28.50
CA CYS A 23 -20.41 -30.53 28.67
C CYS A 23 -20.94 -29.24 28.06
N GLY A 24 -21.63 -28.44 28.87
CA GLY A 24 -21.99 -27.06 28.56
C GLY A 24 -20.75 -26.21 28.33
N ARG A 25 -20.16 -26.29 27.14
CA ARG A 25 -19.20 -25.30 26.67
C ARG A 25 -19.98 -24.02 26.40
N LYS A 26 -19.83 -23.06 27.31
CA LYS A 26 -20.20 -21.66 27.11
C LYS A 26 -19.74 -21.25 25.70
N PRO A 27 -20.64 -20.87 24.76
CA PRO A 27 -20.21 -20.43 23.45
C PRO A 27 -19.33 -19.20 23.66
N ARG A 28 -18.03 -19.34 23.40
CA ARG A 28 -17.14 -18.19 23.31
C ARG A 28 -17.70 -17.37 22.16
N ASN A 29 -18.02 -16.11 22.41
CA ASN A 29 -18.48 -15.17 21.40
C ASN A 29 -17.50 -15.22 20.21
N ILE A 30 -17.89 -15.88 19.11
CA ILE A 30 -17.05 -16.08 17.92
C ILE A 30 -17.04 -14.79 17.09
N PHE A 31 -18.00 -13.91 17.33
CA PHE A 31 -18.04 -12.58 16.73
C PHE A 31 -17.23 -11.61 17.58
N VAL A 32 -15.90 -11.71 17.47
CA VAL A 32 -15.08 -10.52 17.62
C VAL A 32 -15.31 -9.73 16.34
N PHE A 33 -16.25 -8.79 16.37
CA PHE A 33 -16.26 -7.70 15.41
C PHE A 33 -15.02 -6.86 15.69
N ARG A 34 -13.86 -7.34 15.25
CA ARG A 34 -12.73 -6.44 14.99
C ARG A 34 -13.31 -5.47 13.98
N ASP A 35 -13.45 -4.21 14.38
CA ASP A 35 -13.57 -3.13 13.42
C ASP A 35 -12.51 -3.41 12.36
N LYS A 36 -12.94 -3.85 11.18
CA LYS A 36 -12.04 -3.98 10.05
C LYS A 36 -11.46 -2.59 9.93
N LYS A 37 -10.17 -2.43 10.27
CA LYS A 37 -9.41 -1.19 10.04
C LYS A 37 -9.81 -0.77 8.64
N GLN A 38 -10.59 0.30 8.53
CA GLN A 38 -11.12 0.74 7.26
C GLN A 38 -9.92 1.03 6.38
N ASP A 39 -9.72 0.22 5.35
CA ASP A 39 -8.64 0.46 4.41
C ASP A 39 -9.03 1.67 3.57
N ILE A 40 -8.35 2.78 3.83
CA ILE A 40 -8.50 4.02 3.10
C ILE A 40 -8.01 3.74 1.68
N ASN A 41 -8.91 3.81 0.70
CA ASN A 41 -8.51 3.78 -0.71
C ASN A 41 -8.08 5.19 -1.11
N ILE A 42 -6.81 5.51 -0.90
CA ILE A 42 -6.24 6.81 -1.27
C ILE A 42 -5.75 6.76 -2.72
N ASN A 43 -6.36 7.59 -3.59
CA ASN A 43 -5.88 7.76 -4.96
C ASN A 43 -4.57 8.56 -4.97
N SER A 44 -3.57 8.07 -5.72
CA SER A 44 -2.30 8.78 -5.92
C SER A 44 -2.46 10.22 -6.44
N LEU A 45 -3.55 10.53 -7.14
CA LEU A 45 -3.82 11.87 -7.68
C LEU A 45 -4.14 12.93 -6.62
N TYR A 46 -4.44 12.53 -5.38
CA TYR A 46 -4.63 13.48 -4.29
C TYR A 46 -3.31 14.13 -3.84
N PHE A 47 -2.16 13.50 -4.11
CA PHE A 47 -0.87 14.00 -3.69
C PHE A 47 -0.31 15.05 -4.65
N PRO A 48 0.49 16.01 -4.15
CA PRO A 48 1.12 17.02 -4.99
C PRO A 48 2.08 16.40 -6.01
N ALA A 49 2.00 16.86 -7.26
CA ALA A 49 2.86 16.42 -8.34
C ALA A 49 4.20 17.16 -8.33
N ILE A 50 5.27 16.40 -8.57
CA ILE A 50 6.62 16.96 -8.73
C ILE A 50 6.71 17.72 -10.04
N LYS A 51 7.17 18.97 -9.96
CA LYS A 51 7.36 19.87 -11.10
C LYS A 51 8.86 20.05 -11.40
N CYS A 52 9.15 20.67 -12.55
CA CYS A 52 10.50 21.11 -12.91
C CYS A 52 11.57 20.00 -12.88
N LEU A 53 11.20 18.76 -13.21
CA LEU A 53 12.21 17.72 -13.44
C LEU A 53 13.14 18.18 -14.56
N SER A 54 14.44 17.97 -14.38
CA SER A 54 15.47 18.23 -15.37
C SER A 54 16.50 17.09 -15.36
N LEU A 55 17.17 16.92 -16.50
CA LEU A 55 18.22 15.93 -16.69
C LEU A 55 19.42 16.62 -17.33
N GLN A 56 20.57 16.51 -16.67
CA GLN A 56 21.85 17.02 -17.15
C GLN A 56 22.88 15.89 -17.20
N ILE A 57 23.85 16.00 -18.09
CA ILE A 57 25.00 15.09 -18.14
C ILE A 57 26.23 15.90 -17.70
N VAL A 58 26.78 15.57 -16.54
CA VAL A 58 27.93 16.25 -15.92
C VAL A 58 29.01 15.21 -15.64
N ASP A 59 30.22 15.39 -16.18
CA ASP A 59 31.35 14.46 -16.00
C ASP A 59 30.96 12.99 -16.23
N THR A 60 30.22 12.74 -17.33
CA THR A 60 29.64 11.43 -17.70
C THR A 60 28.51 10.91 -16.81
N LYS A 61 28.22 11.54 -15.67
CA LYS A 61 27.09 11.17 -14.79
C LYS A 61 25.80 11.83 -15.27
N ARG A 62 24.69 11.15 -15.02
CA ARG A 62 23.35 11.70 -15.21
C ARG A 62 22.90 12.32 -13.91
N VAL A 63 22.63 13.61 -13.93
CA VAL A 63 22.18 14.38 -12.79
C VAL A 63 20.71 14.74 -13.04
N LEU A 64 19.84 14.22 -12.18
CA LEU A 64 18.43 14.55 -12.15
C LEU A 64 18.17 15.52 -11.00
N GLU A 65 17.48 16.61 -11.31
CA GLU A 65 17.04 17.60 -10.33
C GLU A 65 15.56 17.91 -10.53
N TRP A 66 14.83 18.17 -9.45
CA TRP A 66 13.41 18.49 -9.52
C TRP A 66 12.99 19.55 -8.50
N GLY A 67 11.81 20.12 -8.69
CA GLY A 67 11.20 21.05 -7.76
C GLY A 67 10.88 20.38 -6.43
N LYS A 68 11.33 21.01 -5.33
CA LYS A 68 11.11 20.51 -3.97
C LYS A 68 9.63 20.60 -3.61
N LEU A 69 9.11 19.53 -3.03
CA LEU A 69 7.80 19.51 -2.40
C LEU A 69 7.91 19.98 -0.94
N GLU A 70 6.82 20.56 -0.43
CA GLU A 70 6.68 20.90 0.98
C GLU A 70 6.74 19.62 1.85
N PRO A 71 7.25 19.72 3.07
CA PRO A 71 7.42 18.56 3.95
C PRO A 71 6.08 17.99 4.43
N SER A 72 5.02 18.79 4.48
CA SER A 72 3.70 18.36 4.94
C SER A 72 2.57 19.08 4.21
N TYR A 73 1.42 18.38 4.14
CA TYR A 73 0.20 18.85 3.50
C TYR A 73 -1.01 18.44 4.33
N GLU A 74 -2.06 19.25 4.30
CA GLU A 74 -3.40 18.81 4.71
C GLU A 74 -4.19 18.47 3.45
N ILE A 75 -4.62 17.21 3.34
CA ILE A 75 -5.35 16.70 2.17
C ILE A 75 -6.68 16.11 2.62
N GLU A 76 -7.75 16.42 1.88
CA GLU A 76 -9.07 15.86 2.10
C GLU A 76 -9.25 14.59 1.26
N PHE A 77 -9.50 13.47 1.95
CA PHE A 77 -9.75 12.19 1.30
C PHE A 77 -11.23 11.82 1.37
N ASN A 78 -11.78 11.33 0.25
CA ASN A 78 -13.11 10.74 0.24
C ASN A 78 -13.02 9.26 0.60
N TYR A 79 -13.63 8.86 1.70
CA TYR A 79 -13.74 7.45 2.07
C TYR A 79 -14.89 6.80 1.31
N SER A 80 -14.57 6.06 0.25
CA SER A 80 -15.55 5.34 -0.58
C SER A 80 -16.41 4.33 0.19
N ASN A 81 -16.03 3.95 1.42
CA ASN A 81 -16.76 3.03 2.29
C ASN A 81 -17.33 3.68 3.56
N HIS A 82 -17.28 5.02 3.70
CA HIS A 82 -17.91 5.68 4.85
C HIS A 82 -19.40 5.86 4.58
N PRO A 83 -20.30 5.51 5.53
CA PRO A 83 -21.75 5.53 5.34
C PRO A 83 -22.36 6.91 5.03
N LYS A 84 -21.53 7.97 4.96
CA LYS A 84 -21.96 9.36 4.73
C LYS A 84 -21.18 10.13 3.65
N ASN A 85 -20.34 9.49 2.83
CA ASN A 85 -19.47 10.20 1.86
C ASN A 85 -18.73 11.39 2.50
N GLU A 86 -18.20 11.18 3.70
CA GLU A 86 -17.59 12.25 4.49
C GLU A 86 -16.13 12.43 4.07
N PHE A 87 -15.75 13.67 3.78
CA PHE A 87 -14.37 14.03 3.52
C PHE A 87 -13.63 14.14 4.84
N VAL A 88 -12.53 13.40 4.97
CA VAL A 88 -11.68 13.44 6.16
C VAL A 88 -10.38 14.14 5.81
N LYS A 89 -10.07 15.19 6.56
CA LYS A 89 -8.79 15.88 6.52
C LYS A 89 -7.72 15.03 7.18
N LYS A 90 -6.61 14.86 6.48
CA LYS A 90 -5.46 14.11 6.98
C LYS A 90 -4.18 14.90 6.73
N ASN A 91 -3.29 14.82 7.70
CA ASN A 91 -1.92 15.29 7.53
C ASN A 91 -1.15 14.25 6.72
N VAL A 92 -0.50 14.72 5.67
CA VAL A 92 0.31 13.92 4.76
C VAL A 92 1.74 14.43 4.85
N ILE A 93 2.67 13.54 5.19
CA ILE A 93 4.07 13.89 5.39
C ILE A 93 4.88 13.37 4.21
N LEU A 94 5.69 14.24 3.59
CA LEU A 94 6.64 13.82 2.57
C LEU A 94 7.80 13.05 3.22
N VAL A 95 7.94 11.78 2.83
CA VAL A 95 9.04 10.91 3.26
C VAL A 95 10.27 11.11 2.38
N GLY A 96 10.06 11.34 1.08
CA GLY A 96 11.12 11.56 0.11
C GLY A 96 10.67 11.30 -1.32
N TYR A 97 11.61 10.93 -2.18
CA TYR A 97 11.42 10.78 -3.61
C TYR A 97 11.89 9.42 -4.11
N ASN A 98 11.12 8.84 -5.02
CA ASN A 98 11.50 7.67 -5.78
C ASN A 98 11.76 8.08 -7.24
N VAL A 99 12.91 7.67 -7.76
CA VAL A 99 13.32 7.89 -9.14
C VAL A 99 13.11 6.60 -9.91
N TYR A 100 12.56 6.72 -11.11
CA TYR A 100 12.26 5.60 -11.98
C TYR A 100 12.98 5.80 -13.30
N ARG A 101 13.36 4.68 -13.92
CA ARG A 101 14.09 4.65 -15.16
C ARG A 101 13.52 3.58 -16.07
N PHE A 102 13.43 3.89 -17.36
CA PHE A 102 13.05 2.92 -18.38
C PHE A 102 13.71 3.26 -19.72
N PRO A 103 13.97 2.28 -20.59
CA PRO A 103 14.60 2.56 -21.88
C PRO A 103 13.63 3.38 -22.75
N ARG A 104 14.16 4.29 -23.57
CA ARG A 104 13.33 5.22 -24.37
C ARG A 104 12.29 4.54 -25.26
N ASN A 105 12.58 3.32 -25.72
CA ASN A 105 11.69 2.52 -26.57
C ASN A 105 10.98 1.41 -25.79
N GLY A 106 10.87 1.52 -24.46
CA GLY A 106 10.20 0.54 -23.61
C GLY A 106 9.20 1.16 -22.65
N PHE A 107 8.65 0.32 -21.79
CA PHE A 107 7.63 0.70 -20.83
C PHE A 107 8.23 1.15 -19.51
N ALA A 108 7.54 2.09 -18.84
CA ALA A 108 7.88 2.51 -17.49
C ALA A 108 7.84 1.32 -16.53
N ASN A 109 8.90 1.15 -15.75
CA ASN A 109 8.95 0.15 -14.69
C ASN A 109 8.29 0.70 -13.42
N GLU A 110 7.61 -0.17 -12.67
CA GLU A 110 7.04 0.13 -11.36
C GLU A 110 8.09 0.13 -10.24
N THR A 111 9.29 -0.38 -10.51
CA THR A 111 10.37 -0.45 -9.52
C THR A 111 11.26 0.80 -9.59
N PRO A 112 11.44 1.54 -8.49
CA PRO A 112 12.38 2.65 -8.46
C PRO A 112 13.84 2.18 -8.51
N ILE A 113 14.73 3.02 -9.04
CA ILE A 113 16.17 2.72 -9.09
C ILE A 113 16.86 2.94 -7.75
N ASN A 114 16.33 3.83 -6.91
CA ASN A 114 16.80 4.04 -5.55
C ASN A 114 16.16 3.01 -4.61
N ARG A 115 16.95 2.47 -3.66
CA ARG A 115 16.48 1.47 -2.69
C ARG A 115 15.61 2.05 -1.58
N LYS A 116 15.83 3.32 -1.22
CA LYS A 116 15.10 4.05 -0.18
C LYS A 116 14.71 5.42 -0.72
N PRO A 117 13.58 6.01 -0.28
CA PRO A 117 13.20 7.36 -0.68
C PRO A 117 14.33 8.37 -0.41
N ILE A 118 14.66 9.15 -1.43
CA ILE A 118 15.71 10.18 -1.37
C ILE A 118 15.13 11.42 -0.70
N LYS A 119 15.88 12.05 0.21
CA LYS A 119 15.40 13.26 0.91
C LYS A 119 15.72 14.54 0.14
N GLU A 120 16.86 14.57 -0.54
CA GLU A 120 17.20 15.68 -1.43
C GLU A 120 16.38 15.64 -2.73
N ASN A 121 16.33 16.78 -3.42
CA ASN A 121 15.69 16.92 -4.73
C ASN A 121 16.67 16.72 -5.89
N LEU A 122 17.70 15.90 -5.67
CA LEU A 122 18.78 15.62 -6.59
C LEU A 122 19.14 14.13 -6.56
N PHE A 123 19.38 13.55 -7.73
CA PHE A 123 19.83 12.16 -7.87
C PHE A 123 20.89 12.04 -8.95
N GLN A 124 21.97 11.31 -8.65
CA GLN A 124 23.05 11.06 -9.60
C GLN A 124 23.11 9.58 -9.97
N GLU A 125 23.12 9.31 -11.26
CA GLU A 125 23.28 7.97 -11.81
C GLU A 125 24.58 7.86 -12.61
N SER A 126 25.32 6.78 -12.38
CA SER A 126 26.45 6.45 -13.26
C SER A 126 25.94 6.06 -14.65
N PRO A 127 26.66 6.46 -15.72
CA PRO A 127 26.22 6.19 -17.08
C PRO A 127 26.18 4.68 -17.34
N SER A 128 25.06 4.22 -17.90
CA SER A 128 24.98 2.91 -18.54
C SER A 128 25.07 3.11 -20.04
N LYS A 129 26.06 2.47 -20.68
CA LYS A 129 26.32 2.55 -22.14
C LYS A 129 25.26 1.87 -23.01
N LYS A 130 24.31 1.15 -22.39
CA LYS A 130 23.48 0.17 -23.12
C LYS A 130 22.24 0.78 -23.79
N TYR A 131 21.68 1.85 -23.21
CA TYR A 131 20.42 2.43 -23.69
C TYR A 131 20.38 3.94 -23.45
N LEU A 132 19.60 4.64 -24.27
CA LEU A 132 19.07 5.96 -23.94
C LEU A 132 17.92 5.77 -22.95
N TRP A 133 18.04 6.42 -21.80
CA TRP A 133 17.06 6.27 -20.73
C TRP A 133 16.08 7.44 -20.66
N CYS A 134 14.88 7.12 -20.21
CA CYS A 134 13.89 8.06 -19.76
C CYS A 134 13.68 7.90 -18.25
N TYR A 135 13.33 9.01 -17.61
CA TYR A 135 13.22 9.14 -16.18
C TYR A 135 11.93 9.87 -15.80
N PHE A 136 11.40 9.51 -14.64
CA PHE A 136 10.39 10.27 -13.92
C PHE A 136 10.59 10.08 -12.42
N VAL A 137 10.02 10.98 -11.64
CA VAL A 137 10.13 10.98 -10.17
C VAL A 137 8.73 10.98 -9.57
N ARG A 138 8.55 10.26 -8.45
CA ARG A 138 7.31 10.26 -7.66
C ARG A 138 7.63 10.60 -6.22
N GLY A 139 6.78 11.42 -5.60
CA GLY A 139 6.85 11.67 -4.16
C GLY A 139 6.40 10.43 -3.38
N VAL A 140 7.01 10.20 -2.22
CA VAL A 140 6.64 9.15 -1.28
C VAL A 140 6.11 9.83 -0.03
N PHE A 141 4.90 9.46 0.37
CA PHE A 141 4.17 10.13 1.44
C PHE A 141 3.77 9.13 2.52
N ASP A 142 3.78 9.60 3.76
CA ASP A 142 3.22 8.90 4.92
C ASP A 142 1.89 9.53 5.29
N VAL A 143 0.85 8.68 5.37
CA VAL A 143 -0.47 9.04 5.89
C VAL A 143 -0.82 8.05 6.98
N ASP A 144 -0.86 8.51 8.23
CA ASP A 144 -1.17 7.70 9.42
C ASP A 144 -0.32 6.41 9.55
N GLY A 145 0.97 6.46 9.21
CA GLY A 145 1.90 5.33 9.27
C GLY A 145 1.82 4.38 8.07
N LYS A 146 1.06 4.73 7.03
CA LYS A 146 0.97 3.99 5.76
C LYS A 146 1.65 4.78 4.65
N ILE A 147 2.49 4.09 3.88
CA ILE A 147 3.24 4.70 2.78
C ILE A 147 2.45 4.67 1.47
N PHE A 148 2.37 5.82 0.82
CA PHE A 148 1.75 6.02 -0.48
C PHE A 148 2.74 6.64 -1.47
N VAL A 149 2.60 6.27 -2.75
CA VAL A 149 3.40 6.86 -3.82
C VAL A 149 2.51 7.81 -4.62
N GLY A 150 2.89 9.08 -4.67
CA GLY A 150 2.16 10.13 -5.37
C GLY A 150 2.19 9.99 -6.89
N PRO A 151 1.70 11.00 -7.62
CA PRO A 151 1.64 10.96 -9.07
C PRO A 151 3.06 11.06 -9.68
N ALA A 152 3.19 10.63 -10.94
CA ALA A 152 4.42 10.78 -11.70
C ALA A 152 4.66 12.24 -12.09
N SER A 153 5.91 12.67 -12.03
CA SER A 153 6.36 13.89 -12.70
C SER A 153 6.24 13.76 -14.22
N LYS A 154 6.54 14.86 -14.92
CA LYS A 154 6.84 14.79 -16.36
C LYS A 154 7.97 13.78 -16.62
N ILE A 155 7.86 13.04 -17.71
CA ILE A 155 8.91 12.14 -18.20
C ILE A 155 9.95 12.94 -18.98
N ILE A 156 11.23 12.70 -18.71
CA ILE A 156 12.36 13.29 -19.45
C ILE A 156 13.27 12.19 -19.94
N CYS A 157 13.67 12.28 -21.20
CA CYS A 157 14.54 11.31 -21.85
C CYS A 157 15.87 11.94 -22.25
N GLU A 158 16.92 11.12 -22.24
CA GLU A 158 18.20 11.44 -22.86
C GLU A 158 18.00 11.80 -24.33
N LYS A 159 18.67 12.87 -24.76
CA LYS A 159 18.78 13.22 -26.17
C LYS A 159 19.90 12.38 -26.79
N CYS A 160 19.74 11.99 -28.05
CA CYS A 160 20.85 11.46 -28.82
C CYS A 160 21.89 12.59 -28.96
N SER A 161 23.13 12.35 -28.55
CA SER A 161 24.23 13.21 -28.99
C SER A 161 24.28 13.14 -30.52
N LYS A 162 24.09 14.29 -31.17
CA LYS A 162 24.35 14.42 -32.60
C LYS A 162 25.86 14.46 -32.84
#